data_AF-A0A3L7ZCW3-F1
#
_entry.id   AF-A0A3L7ZCW3-F1
#
_cell.length_a   1.000
_cell.length_b   1.000
_cell.length_c   1.000
_cell.angle_alpha   90.00
_cell.angle_beta   90.00
_cell.angle_gamma   90.00
#
_symmetry.space_group_name_H-M   'P 1'
#
loop_
_entity.id
_entity.type
_entity.pdbx_description
1 polymer ?
#
loop_
_entity_poly.entity_id
_entity_poly.type
_entity_poly.pdbx_seq_one_letter_code
_entity_poly.pdbx_strand_id
1 'polypeptide(L)'
;MASDDIKQAWKVPEPTLRRLPWYLAFVKLMKGKGETFISSTQIAKEINVDPSQVAKDLSFVNISGKTRVGYDINALVDVLEDFLGFTSQHKAFLFGVGSLGASLLHDTGLSQYGLEIVAGFDVREDLDGSMINGIPVFHMDDFPAKQKEYGATIGVITVPVEKAQEVTDRIIEGGIKALWNFTPFRIRVPEHIVVQNTSMYAHLAVMFNRLNSMNH
;
A
#
# COMPACT_ATOMS: atom_id res chain seq x y z
N MET A 1 -37.68 -11.61 -6.09
CA MET A 1 -36.62 -12.64 -6.18
C MET A 1 -35.80 -12.36 -7.44
N ALA A 2 -34.86 -11.40 -7.36
CA ALA A 2 -33.89 -11.07 -8.41
C ALA A 2 -33.00 -9.92 -7.88
N SER A 3 -32.19 -10.19 -6.87
CA SER A 3 -31.15 -9.24 -6.41
C SER A 3 -30.04 -9.90 -5.58
N ASP A 4 -29.94 -11.23 -5.61
CA ASP A 4 -28.89 -11.99 -4.92
C ASP A 4 -27.64 -12.21 -5.80
N ASP A 5 -27.62 -11.67 -7.02
CA ASP A 5 -26.49 -11.77 -7.97
C ASP A 5 -25.44 -10.65 -7.81
N ILE A 6 -25.48 -9.87 -6.73
CA ILE A 6 -24.42 -8.90 -6.44
C ILE A 6 -23.25 -9.63 -5.79
N LYS A 7 -22.33 -10.07 -6.67
CA LYS A 7 -20.92 -10.30 -6.39
C LYS A 7 -20.67 -11.34 -5.29
N GLN A 8 -20.72 -12.60 -5.70
CA GLN A 8 -19.79 -13.59 -5.16
C GLN A 8 -18.37 -13.16 -5.60
N ALA A 9 -17.83 -12.14 -4.93
CA ALA A 9 -16.50 -11.62 -5.18
C ALA A 9 -15.53 -12.77 -4.88
N TRP A 10 -14.93 -13.33 -5.93
CA TRP A 10 -13.65 -14.01 -5.77
C TRP A 10 -12.71 -13.00 -5.10
N LYS A 11 -12.60 -13.05 -3.77
CA LYS A 11 -11.58 -12.31 -3.03
C LYS A 11 -10.26 -12.83 -3.57
N VAL A 12 -9.60 -12.03 -4.39
CA VAL A 12 -8.28 -12.36 -4.93
C VAL A 12 -7.37 -12.70 -3.76
N PRO A 13 -6.65 -13.85 -3.81
CA PRO A 13 -5.84 -14.27 -2.68
C PRO A 13 -4.82 -13.21 -2.29
N GLU A 14 -4.63 -12.98 -0.99
CA GLU A 14 -3.65 -12.00 -0.50
C GLU A 14 -2.24 -12.23 -1.07
N PRO A 15 -1.73 -13.49 -1.21
CA PRO A 15 -0.44 -13.71 -1.87
C PRO A 15 -0.39 -13.21 -3.31
N THR A 16 -1.50 -13.27 -4.05
CA THR A 16 -1.61 -12.73 -5.40
C THR A 16 -1.57 -11.20 -5.35
N LEU A 17 -2.39 -10.55 -4.49
CA LEU A 17 -2.37 -9.09 -4.29
C LEU A 17 -0.98 -8.57 -3.90
N ARG A 18 -0.20 -9.34 -3.13
CA ARG A 18 1.17 -8.97 -2.75
C ARG A 18 2.19 -9.15 -3.87
N ARG A 19 1.93 -9.99 -4.88
CA ARG A 19 2.83 -10.23 -6.03
C ARG A 19 2.57 -9.28 -7.20
N LEU A 20 1.31 -8.94 -7.47
CA LEU A 20 0.94 -8.08 -8.60
C LEU A 20 1.71 -6.74 -8.68
N PRO A 21 2.00 -6.03 -7.57
CA PRO A 21 2.82 -4.81 -7.63
C PRO A 21 4.22 -5.03 -8.20
N TRP A 22 4.84 -6.20 -7.94
CA TRP A 22 6.13 -6.55 -8.51
C TRP A 22 6.05 -6.80 -10.00
N TYR A 23 4.95 -7.41 -10.47
CA TYR A 23 4.68 -7.55 -11.90
C TYR A 23 4.54 -6.18 -12.56
N LEU A 24 3.74 -5.29 -11.97
CA LEU A 24 3.58 -3.94 -12.47
C LEU A 24 4.91 -3.18 -12.56
N ALA A 25 5.73 -3.23 -11.52
CA ALA A 25 7.04 -2.57 -11.50
C ALA A 25 7.95 -3.08 -12.63
N PHE A 26 8.03 -4.39 -12.83
CA PHE A 26 8.83 -4.97 -13.91
C PHE A 26 8.26 -4.65 -15.30
N VAL A 27 6.94 -4.70 -15.49
CA VAL A 27 6.30 -4.37 -16.76
C VAL A 27 6.52 -2.89 -17.11
N LYS A 28 6.43 -1.97 -16.13
CA LYS A 28 6.80 -0.54 -16.30
C LYS A 28 8.26 -0.37 -16.68
N LEU A 29 9.18 -1.14 -16.08
CA LEU A 29 10.59 -1.13 -16.46
C LEU A 29 10.78 -1.56 -17.93
N MET A 30 10.08 -2.60 -18.37
CA MET A 30 10.17 -3.05 -19.76
C MET A 30 9.55 -2.05 -20.73
N LYS A 31 8.44 -1.41 -20.36
CA LYS A 31 7.87 -0.26 -21.10
C LYS A 31 8.90 0.85 -21.29
N GLY A 32 9.63 1.22 -20.24
CA GLY A 32 10.70 2.22 -20.29
C GLY A 32 11.88 1.85 -21.19
N LYS A 33 12.10 0.54 -21.43
CA LYS A 33 13.11 0.03 -22.36
C LYS A 33 12.62 -0.05 -23.81
N GLY A 34 11.36 0.33 -24.09
CA GLY A 34 10.78 0.31 -25.43
C GLY A 34 10.21 -1.04 -25.87
N GLU A 35 10.08 -2.01 -24.95
CA GLU A 35 9.41 -3.27 -25.26
C GLU A 35 7.90 -3.06 -25.46
N THR A 36 7.31 -3.87 -26.33
CA THR A 36 5.87 -3.82 -26.63
C THR A 36 5.09 -5.01 -26.07
N PHE A 37 5.75 -6.16 -25.92
CA PHE A 37 5.14 -7.39 -25.42
C PHE A 37 6.00 -8.01 -24.31
N ILE A 38 5.34 -8.70 -23.38
CA ILE A 38 5.99 -9.41 -22.29
C ILE A 38 5.31 -10.75 -22.02
N SER A 39 6.09 -11.82 -21.86
CA SER A 39 5.56 -13.15 -21.55
C SER A 39 5.49 -13.42 -20.03
N SER A 40 4.59 -14.32 -19.61
CA SER A 40 4.57 -14.82 -18.22
C SER A 40 5.92 -15.39 -17.79
N THR A 41 6.66 -16.02 -18.71
CA THR A 41 7.99 -16.60 -18.44
C THR A 41 9.03 -15.52 -18.14
N GLN A 42 8.99 -14.38 -18.85
CA GLN A 42 9.86 -13.24 -18.55
C GLN A 42 9.55 -12.66 -17.17
N ILE A 43 8.27 -12.43 -16.87
CA ILE A 43 7.84 -11.93 -15.55
C ILE A 43 8.26 -12.90 -14.43
N ALA A 44 8.03 -14.21 -14.65
CA ALA A 44 8.36 -15.27 -13.72
C ALA A 44 9.85 -15.32 -13.37
N LYS A 45 10.70 -15.22 -14.40
CA LYS A 45 12.17 -15.22 -14.24
C LYS A 45 12.64 -14.03 -13.41
N GLU A 46 12.12 -12.83 -13.68
CA GLU A 46 12.54 -11.63 -12.95
C GLU A 46 12.07 -11.66 -11.49
N ILE A 47 10.81 -12.01 -11.25
CA ILE A 47 10.21 -11.96 -9.92
C ILE A 47 10.50 -13.23 -9.10
N ASN A 48 11.22 -14.20 -9.68
CA ASN A 48 11.58 -15.48 -9.09
C ASN A 48 10.35 -16.26 -8.58
N VAL A 49 9.37 -16.44 -9.48
CA VAL A 49 8.13 -17.19 -9.25
C VAL A 49 7.88 -18.15 -10.42
N ASP A 50 7.07 -19.18 -10.21
CA ASP A 50 6.75 -20.13 -11.28
C ASP A 50 5.90 -19.47 -12.41
N PRO A 51 6.18 -19.73 -13.70
CA PRO A 51 5.38 -19.17 -14.80
C PRO A 51 3.88 -19.50 -14.73
N SER A 52 3.52 -20.69 -14.23
CA SER A 52 2.11 -21.06 -14.01
C SER A 52 1.47 -20.24 -12.90
N GLN A 53 2.25 -19.84 -11.89
CA GLN A 53 1.77 -18.94 -10.83
C GLN A 53 1.54 -17.52 -11.37
N VAL A 54 2.41 -17.00 -12.23
CA VAL A 54 2.18 -15.72 -12.92
C VAL A 54 0.91 -15.76 -13.75
N ALA A 55 0.72 -16.82 -14.55
CA ALA A 55 -0.49 -16.97 -15.36
C ALA A 55 -1.76 -17.05 -14.49
N LYS A 56 -1.71 -17.77 -13.37
CA LYS A 56 -2.81 -17.85 -12.41
C LYS A 56 -3.10 -16.51 -11.75
N ASP A 57 -2.07 -15.78 -11.34
CA ASP A 57 -2.23 -14.45 -10.75
C ASP A 57 -2.84 -13.46 -11.74
N LEU A 58 -2.35 -13.46 -12.98
CA LEU A 58 -2.88 -12.61 -14.04
C LEU A 58 -4.28 -13.03 -14.51
N SER A 59 -4.72 -14.26 -14.24
CA SER A 59 -6.11 -14.66 -14.53
C SER A 59 -7.15 -14.03 -13.60
N PHE A 60 -6.73 -13.49 -12.44
CA PHE A 60 -7.62 -12.73 -11.55
C PHE A 60 -7.82 -11.29 -12.00
N VAL A 61 -6.96 -10.79 -12.89
CA VAL A 61 -7.14 -9.50 -13.55
C VAL A 61 -7.69 -9.77 -14.95
N ASN A 62 -8.60 -8.95 -15.46
CA ASN A 62 -9.31 -9.20 -16.72
C ASN A 62 -8.41 -8.97 -17.96
N ILE A 63 -7.26 -9.65 -18.01
CA ILE A 63 -6.31 -9.57 -19.12
C ILE A 63 -6.10 -10.94 -19.75
N SER A 64 -6.33 -11.00 -21.06
CA SER A 64 -6.00 -12.15 -21.88
C SER A 64 -4.69 -11.92 -22.63
N GLY A 65 -3.68 -12.72 -22.36
CA GLY A 65 -2.46 -12.77 -23.18
C GLY A 65 -2.71 -13.47 -24.51
N LYS A 66 -1.86 -13.20 -25.51
CA LYS A 66 -1.84 -13.96 -26.77
C LYS A 66 -0.87 -15.13 -26.68
N THR A 67 -1.32 -16.33 -27.04
CA THR A 67 -0.49 -17.54 -27.06
C THR A 67 0.78 -17.32 -27.89
N ARG A 68 1.95 -17.65 -27.33
CA ARG A 68 3.31 -17.45 -27.91
C ARG A 68 3.80 -16.00 -28.04
N VAL A 69 2.96 -14.99 -27.81
CA VAL A 69 3.36 -13.56 -27.88
C VAL A 69 3.48 -12.96 -26.49
N GLY A 70 2.55 -13.28 -25.59
CA GLY A 70 2.48 -12.69 -24.25
C GLY A 70 1.43 -11.57 -24.17
N TYR A 71 1.62 -10.67 -23.22
CA TYR A 71 0.74 -9.54 -22.93
C TYR A 71 1.28 -8.29 -23.62
N ASP A 72 0.37 -7.48 -24.17
CA ASP A 72 0.70 -6.10 -24.54
C ASP A 72 1.07 -5.33 -23.27
N ILE A 73 2.23 -4.68 -23.27
CA ILE A 73 2.77 -4.02 -22.09
C ILE A 73 1.89 -2.84 -21.64
N ASN A 74 1.35 -2.05 -22.56
CA ASN A 74 0.51 -0.92 -22.18
C ASN A 74 -0.79 -1.39 -21.55
N ALA A 75 -1.47 -2.34 -22.20
CA ALA A 75 -2.69 -2.91 -21.66
C ALA A 75 -2.48 -3.60 -20.30
N LEU A 76 -1.33 -4.27 -20.11
CA LEU A 76 -1.01 -4.91 -18.83
C LEU A 76 -0.72 -3.88 -17.72
N VAL A 77 -0.04 -2.78 -18.02
CA VAL A 77 0.15 -1.68 -17.06
C VAL A 77 -1.21 -1.13 -16.65
N ASP A 78 -2.05 -0.75 -17.61
CA ASP A 78 -3.34 -0.10 -17.34
C ASP A 78 -4.25 -1.01 -16.50
N VAL A 79 -4.35 -2.30 -16.84
CA VAL A 79 -5.16 -3.27 -16.09
C VAL A 79 -4.62 -3.49 -14.67
N LEU A 80 -3.29 -3.58 -14.50
CA LEU A 80 -2.71 -3.77 -13.18
C LEU A 80 -2.84 -2.52 -12.31
N GLU A 81 -2.66 -1.33 -12.87
CA GLU A 81 -2.83 -0.07 -12.13
C GLU A 81 -4.28 0.11 -11.65
N ASP A 82 -5.25 -0.13 -12.53
CA ASP A 82 -6.67 -0.05 -12.19
C ASP A 82 -7.05 -1.09 -11.12
N PHE A 83 -6.64 -2.35 -11.33
CA PHE A 83 -6.93 -3.43 -10.40
C PHE A 83 -6.31 -3.20 -9.00
N LEU A 84 -5.09 -2.65 -8.94
CA LEU A 84 -4.40 -2.35 -7.68
C LEU A 84 -4.91 -1.06 -7.01
N GLY A 85 -5.76 -0.28 -7.68
CA GLY A 85 -6.26 1.01 -7.17
C GLY A 85 -5.23 2.15 -7.28
N PHE A 86 -4.14 1.97 -8.03
CA PHE A 86 -3.10 2.98 -8.20
C PHE A 86 -3.50 4.12 -9.15
N THR A 87 -4.68 4.04 -9.76
CA THR A 87 -5.29 5.09 -10.60
C THR A 87 -6.07 6.13 -9.78
N SER A 88 -6.45 5.82 -8.54
CA SER A 88 -7.20 6.72 -7.67
C SER A 88 -6.27 7.41 -6.67
N GLN A 89 -6.41 8.72 -6.51
CA GLN A 89 -5.69 9.45 -5.45
C GLN A 89 -6.47 9.31 -4.14
N HIS A 90 -5.91 8.56 -3.20
CA HIS A 90 -6.44 8.35 -1.87
C HIS A 90 -5.73 9.30 -0.89
N LYS A 91 -6.51 10.20 -0.28
CA LYS A 91 -5.99 11.12 0.73
C LYS A 91 -5.76 10.40 2.05
N ALA A 92 -4.57 10.63 2.61
CA ALA A 92 -4.13 10.08 3.87
C ALA A 92 -3.64 11.17 4.82
N PHE A 93 -3.81 10.90 6.11
CA PHE A 93 -3.08 11.60 7.17
C PHE A 93 -2.00 10.71 7.74
N LEU A 94 -0.91 11.32 8.19
CA LEU A 94 0.16 10.63 8.90
C LEU A 94 0.14 11.02 10.38
N PHE A 95 0.17 10.04 11.27
CA PHE A 95 0.14 10.22 12.72
C PHE A 95 1.47 9.75 13.32
N GLY A 96 2.22 10.69 13.90
CA GLY A 96 3.56 10.50 14.46
C GLY A 96 4.66 10.90 13.49
N VAL A 97 5.13 12.14 13.57
CA VAL A 97 6.13 12.73 12.67
C VAL A 97 7.54 12.59 13.26
N GLY A 98 7.87 11.37 13.69
CA GLY A 98 9.23 10.98 14.06
C GLY A 98 10.11 10.75 12.82
N SER A 99 11.26 10.09 12.99
CA SER A 99 12.17 9.79 11.86
C SER A 99 11.49 9.03 10.70
N LEU A 100 10.73 7.97 11.02
CA LEU A 100 9.99 7.20 10.02
C LEU A 100 8.86 8.01 9.39
N GLY A 101 8.08 8.73 10.20
CA GLY A 101 6.97 9.55 9.72
C GLY A 101 7.45 10.65 8.77
N ALA A 102 8.48 11.39 9.14
CA ALA A 102 9.11 12.40 8.29
C ALA A 102 9.66 11.80 6.99
N SER A 103 10.26 10.60 7.04
CA SER A 103 10.74 9.90 5.85
C SER A 103 9.60 9.56 4.88
N LEU A 104 8.45 9.11 5.39
CA LEU A 104 7.26 8.84 4.56
C LEU A 104 6.68 10.13 3.95
N LEU A 105 6.73 11.26 4.65
CA LEU A 105 6.33 12.57 4.09
C LEU A 105 7.25 13.04 2.94
N HIS A 106 8.52 12.63 2.96
CA HIS A 106 9.46 12.89 1.86
C HIS A 106 9.28 11.93 0.66
N ASP A 107 8.57 10.82 0.82
CA ASP A 107 8.45 9.80 -0.22
C ASP A 107 7.41 10.19 -1.29
N THR A 108 7.87 10.92 -2.30
CA THR A 108 7.07 11.26 -3.48
C THR A 108 6.58 10.04 -4.26
N GLY A 109 7.19 8.87 -4.09
CA GLY A 109 6.78 7.61 -4.72
C GLY A 109 5.39 7.16 -4.28
N LEU A 110 4.96 7.48 -3.05
CA LEU A 110 3.63 7.11 -2.55
C LEU A 110 2.50 7.69 -3.43
N SER A 111 2.66 8.93 -3.89
CA SER A 111 1.68 9.60 -4.78
C SER A 111 1.55 8.91 -6.14
N GLN A 112 2.65 8.32 -6.64
CA GLN A 112 2.66 7.54 -7.88
C GLN A 112 1.89 6.23 -7.77
N TYR A 113 1.67 5.76 -6.54
CA TYR A 113 0.86 4.59 -6.21
C TYR A 113 -0.50 4.95 -5.61
N GLY A 114 -0.96 6.18 -5.83
CA GLY A 114 -2.31 6.62 -5.46
C GLY A 114 -2.48 6.97 -3.98
N LEU A 115 -1.41 7.18 -3.21
CA LEU A 115 -1.49 7.64 -1.82
C LEU A 115 -0.95 9.06 -1.69
N GLU A 116 -1.85 10.01 -1.39
CA GLU A 116 -1.50 11.41 -1.16
C GLU A 116 -1.56 11.70 0.36
N ILE A 117 -0.41 11.90 1.00
CA ILE A 117 -0.39 12.33 2.39
C ILE A 117 -0.59 13.85 2.42
N VAL A 118 -1.76 14.29 2.90
CA VAL A 118 -2.18 15.69 2.84
C VAL A 118 -1.84 16.49 4.12
N ALA A 119 -1.59 15.79 5.23
CA ALA A 119 -1.12 16.40 6.47
C ALA A 119 -0.47 15.36 7.41
N GLY A 120 0.47 15.83 8.24
CA GLY A 120 1.00 15.10 9.38
C GLY A 120 0.42 15.59 10.71
N PHE A 121 0.42 14.74 11.73
CA PHE A 121 0.00 15.06 13.09
C PHE A 121 1.02 14.55 14.11
N ASP A 122 1.36 15.38 15.09
CA ASP A 122 2.24 15.03 16.21
C ASP A 122 1.72 15.71 17.51
N VAL A 123 2.20 15.26 18.67
CA VAL A 123 1.89 15.87 19.98
C VAL A 123 2.96 16.88 20.42
N ARG A 124 4.04 16.97 19.65
CA ARG A 124 5.13 17.90 19.88
C ARG A 124 4.76 19.29 19.35
N GLU A 125 4.67 20.24 20.27
CA GLU A 125 4.36 21.65 19.99
C GLU A 125 5.36 22.30 19.02
N ASP A 126 6.63 21.88 19.02
CA ASP A 126 7.65 22.42 18.11
C ASP A 126 7.43 22.06 16.64
N LEU A 127 6.56 21.07 16.35
CA LEU A 127 6.19 20.68 15.01
C LEU A 127 4.89 21.31 14.51
N ASP A 128 4.10 21.92 15.39
CA ASP A 128 2.83 22.51 14.99
C ASP A 128 3.04 23.70 14.04
N GLY A 129 2.34 23.68 12.91
CA GLY A 129 2.50 24.66 11.83
C GLY A 129 3.77 24.49 11.00
N SER A 130 4.60 23.48 11.26
CA SER A 130 5.77 23.17 10.43
C SER A 130 5.37 22.53 9.10
N MET A 131 6.34 22.43 8.18
CA MET A 131 6.15 21.76 6.89
C MET A 131 7.28 20.80 6.59
N ILE A 132 6.93 19.62 6.08
CA ILE A 132 7.89 18.61 5.61
C ILE A 132 7.55 18.32 4.15
N ASN A 133 8.50 18.61 3.25
CA ASN A 133 8.30 18.42 1.81
C ASN A 133 7.03 19.11 1.24
N GLY A 134 6.66 20.27 1.81
CA GLY A 134 5.43 20.99 1.45
C GLY A 134 4.14 20.45 2.07
N ILE A 135 4.21 19.38 2.88
CA ILE A 135 3.06 18.84 3.61
C ILE A 135 3.03 19.47 5.01
N PRO A 136 1.92 20.11 5.42
CA PRO A 136 1.81 20.72 6.74
C PRO A 136 1.73 19.67 7.85
N VAL A 137 2.31 20.00 8.99
CA VAL A 137 2.21 19.24 10.23
C VAL A 137 1.40 20.05 11.25
N PHE A 138 0.43 19.41 11.87
CA PHE A 138 -0.45 20.01 12.87
C PHE A 138 -0.30 19.30 14.21
N HIS A 139 -0.65 19.99 15.29
CA HIS A 139 -0.85 19.34 16.57
C HIS A 139 -2.01 18.32 16.49
N MET A 140 -1.90 17.20 17.21
CA MET A 140 -2.91 16.13 17.21
C MET A 140 -4.32 16.62 17.61
N ASP A 141 -4.40 17.70 18.38
CA ASP A 141 -5.66 18.30 18.80
C ASP A 141 -6.46 18.97 17.68
N ASP A 142 -5.79 19.34 16.59
CA ASP A 142 -6.43 19.91 15.41
C ASP A 142 -7.02 18.86 14.47
N PHE A 143 -6.72 17.57 14.68
CA PHE A 143 -7.19 16.49 13.81
C PHE A 143 -8.71 16.54 13.52
N PRO A 144 -9.62 16.74 14.50
CA PRO A 144 -11.06 16.80 14.21
C PRO A 144 -11.45 17.95 13.26
N ALA A 145 -10.76 19.09 13.33
CA ALA A 145 -10.99 20.23 12.44
C ALA A 145 -10.41 19.94 11.05
N LYS A 146 -9.15 19.46 11.00
CA LYS A 146 -8.46 19.13 9.75
C LYS A 146 -9.11 17.98 8.99
N GLN A 147 -9.71 17.03 9.70
CA GLN A 147 -10.43 15.95 9.06
C GLN A 147 -11.69 16.42 8.31
N LYS A 148 -12.38 17.44 8.84
CA LYS A 148 -13.50 18.08 8.13
C LYS A 148 -13.03 18.90 6.92
N GLU A 149 -11.83 19.48 7.01
CA GLU A 149 -11.22 20.30 5.96
C GLU A 149 -10.69 19.46 4.79
N TYR A 150 -9.88 18.44 5.06
CA TYR A 150 -9.20 17.66 4.02
C TYR A 150 -9.98 16.41 3.57
N GLY A 151 -10.80 15.83 4.46
CA GLY A 151 -11.61 14.65 4.18
C GLY A 151 -10.79 13.38 3.89
N ALA A 152 -9.61 13.24 4.51
CA ALA A 152 -8.78 12.04 4.35
C ALA A 152 -9.47 10.82 4.96
N THR A 153 -9.33 9.65 4.34
CA THR A 153 -9.97 8.41 4.83
C THR A 153 -8.97 7.35 5.26
N ILE A 154 -7.68 7.59 5.00
CA ILE A 154 -6.57 6.71 5.35
C ILE A 154 -5.73 7.36 6.46
N GLY A 155 -5.36 6.58 7.48
CA GLY A 155 -4.41 6.97 8.52
C GLY A 155 -3.14 6.13 8.47
N VAL A 156 -1.98 6.77 8.30
CA VAL A 156 -0.66 6.14 8.42
C VAL A 156 -0.19 6.29 9.86
N ILE A 157 0.10 5.18 10.55
CA ILE A 157 0.44 5.19 11.97
C ILE A 157 1.93 4.89 12.15
N THR A 158 2.67 5.90 12.61
CA THR A 158 4.12 5.87 12.86
C THR A 158 4.48 6.36 14.28
N VAL A 159 3.53 6.28 15.21
CA VAL A 159 3.72 6.64 16.63
C VAL A 159 4.45 5.55 17.42
N PRO A 160 4.99 5.85 18.62
CA PRO A 160 5.47 4.84 19.56
C PRO A 160 4.41 3.77 19.89
N VAL A 161 4.86 2.55 20.17
CA VAL A 161 3.97 1.38 20.40
C VAL A 161 2.96 1.64 21.50
N GLU A 162 3.38 2.32 22.57
CA GLU A 162 2.57 2.60 23.76
C GLU A 162 1.39 3.53 23.43
N LYS A 163 1.48 4.26 22.31
CA LYS A 163 0.47 5.22 21.83
C LYS A 163 -0.33 4.72 20.64
N ALA A 164 0.05 3.59 20.04
CA ALA A 164 -0.55 3.10 18.80
C ALA A 164 -2.07 2.87 18.90
N GLN A 165 -2.53 2.23 19.98
CA GLN A 165 -3.97 1.95 20.17
C GLN A 165 -4.76 3.23 20.48
N GLU A 166 -4.26 4.08 21.39
CA GLU A 166 -4.89 5.34 21.76
C GLU A 166 -5.11 6.24 20.53
N VAL A 167 -4.10 6.38 19.68
CA VAL A 167 -4.19 7.15 18.44
C VAL A 167 -5.15 6.49 17.46
N THR A 168 -5.09 5.16 17.31
CA THR A 168 -6.00 4.40 16.44
C THR A 168 -7.47 4.64 16.77
N ASP A 169 -7.83 4.53 18.04
CA ASP A 169 -9.22 4.71 18.48
C ASP A 169 -9.70 6.14 18.19
N ARG A 170 -8.87 7.13 18.54
CA ARG A 170 -9.14 8.56 18.29
C ARG A 170 -9.35 8.88 16.81
N ILE A 171 -8.54 8.32 15.92
CA ILE A 171 -8.62 8.65 14.49
C ILE A 171 -9.78 7.93 13.79
N ILE A 172 -10.14 6.72 14.25
CA ILE A 172 -11.34 6.01 13.80
C ILE A 172 -12.59 6.81 14.17
N GLU A 173 -12.68 7.31 15.40
CA GLU A 173 -13.78 8.19 15.83
C GLU A 173 -13.86 9.47 15.00
N GLY A 174 -12.71 10.00 14.55
CA GLY A 174 -12.66 11.12 13.62
C GLY A 174 -13.07 10.80 12.18
N GLY A 175 -13.30 9.54 11.83
CA GLY A 175 -13.80 9.13 10.51
C GLY A 175 -12.75 8.56 9.57
N ILE A 176 -11.56 8.20 10.07
CA ILE A 176 -10.62 7.36 9.32
C ILE A 176 -11.21 5.95 9.15
N LYS A 177 -11.09 5.39 7.94
CA LYS A 177 -11.70 4.12 7.54
C LYS A 177 -10.68 3.02 7.22
N ALA A 178 -9.45 3.42 6.91
CA ALA A 178 -8.35 2.50 6.62
C ALA A 178 -7.08 2.95 7.33
N LEU A 179 -6.30 1.99 7.83
CA LEU A 179 -5.08 2.24 8.58
C LEU A 179 -3.92 1.50 7.95
N TRP A 180 -2.81 2.23 7.78
CA TRP A 180 -1.52 1.65 7.45
C TRP A 180 -0.61 1.73 8.67
N ASN A 181 -0.52 0.63 9.40
CA ASN A 181 0.18 0.54 10.67
C ASN A 181 1.64 0.10 10.48
N PHE A 182 2.58 0.99 10.82
CA PHE A 182 4.02 0.70 10.83
C PHE A 182 4.55 0.33 12.22
N THR A 183 3.71 0.38 13.25
CA THR A 183 4.13 -0.03 14.59
C THR A 183 4.34 -1.55 14.64
N PRO A 184 5.30 -2.06 15.43
CA PRO A 184 5.50 -3.51 15.60
C PRO A 184 4.37 -4.18 16.40
N PHE A 185 3.35 -3.42 16.79
CA PHE A 185 2.22 -3.88 17.60
C PHE A 185 0.95 -3.98 16.76
N ARG A 186 0.16 -5.04 16.98
CA ARG A 186 -1.13 -5.20 16.31
C ARG A 186 -2.20 -4.40 17.05
N ILE A 187 -2.66 -3.33 16.41
CA ILE A 187 -3.82 -2.55 16.85
C ILE A 187 -5.11 -3.36 16.71
N ARG A 188 -6.07 -3.09 17.59
CA ARG A 188 -7.42 -3.68 17.55
C ARG A 188 -8.37 -2.66 16.95
N VAL A 189 -9.18 -3.09 16.00
CA VAL A 189 -10.12 -2.21 15.30
C VAL A 189 -11.47 -2.91 15.10
N PRO A 190 -12.57 -2.15 14.90
CA PRO A 190 -13.83 -2.70 14.44
C PRO A 190 -13.74 -3.38 13.06
N GLU A 191 -14.65 -4.32 12.76
CA GLU A 191 -14.64 -5.08 11.50
C GLU A 191 -14.76 -4.22 10.23
N HIS A 192 -15.36 -3.03 10.33
CA HIS A 192 -15.53 -2.13 9.19
C HIS A 192 -14.27 -1.30 8.87
N ILE A 193 -13.22 -1.39 9.68
CA ILE A 193 -11.95 -0.69 9.49
C ILE A 193 -10.95 -1.61 8.79
N VAL A 194 -10.42 -1.13 7.67
CA VAL A 194 -9.37 -1.84 6.94
C VAL A 194 -8.03 -1.58 7.62
N VAL A 195 -7.24 -2.61 7.92
CA VAL A 195 -5.91 -2.44 8.51
C VAL A 195 -4.88 -3.21 7.71
N GLN A 196 -3.85 -2.52 7.26
CA GLN A 196 -2.65 -3.11 6.72
C GLN A 196 -1.48 -2.89 7.68
N ASN A 197 -0.80 -3.97 8.05
CA ASN A 197 0.37 -3.90 8.93
C ASN A 197 1.66 -4.07 8.11
N THR A 198 2.63 -3.19 8.35
CA THR A 198 3.99 -3.28 7.80
C THR A 198 4.98 -3.44 8.95
N SER A 199 5.78 -4.50 8.91
CA SER A 199 6.83 -4.73 9.91
C SER A 199 8.17 -4.98 9.21
N MET A 200 9.08 -4.02 9.32
CA MET A 200 10.47 -4.18 8.88
C MET A 200 11.16 -5.32 9.63
N TYR A 201 10.81 -5.53 10.89
CA TYR A 201 11.37 -6.58 11.75
C TYR A 201 10.97 -7.98 11.27
N ALA A 202 9.77 -8.16 10.73
CA ALA A 202 9.35 -9.44 10.15
C ALA A 202 10.24 -9.82 8.96
N HIS A 203 10.59 -8.85 8.12
CA HIS A 203 11.51 -9.08 6.99
C HIS A 203 12.93 -9.41 7.47
N LEU A 204 13.43 -8.75 8.51
CA LEU A 204 14.73 -9.09 9.12
C LEU A 204 14.74 -10.51 9.65
N ALA A 205 13.69 -10.96 10.34
CA ALA A 205 13.60 -12.32 10.87
C ALA A 205 13.66 -13.38 9.75
N VAL A 206 12.96 -13.15 8.63
CA VAL A 206 13.02 -14.01 7.44
C VAL A 206 14.44 -14.05 6.87
N MET A 207 15.09 -12.89 6.75
CA MET A 207 16.46 -12.80 6.25
C MET A 207 17.44 -13.57 7.15
N PHE A 208 17.37 -13.36 8.47
CA PHE A 208 18.24 -14.03 9.44
C PHE A 208 18.05 -15.54 9.45
N ASN A 209 16.80 -16.02 9.35
CA ASN A 209 16.52 -17.44 9.24
C ASN A 209 17.19 -18.08 8.01
N ARG A 210 17.11 -17.41 6.85
CA ARG A 210 17.77 -17.86 5.61
C ARG A 210 19.29 -17.86 5.72
N LEU A 211 19.89 -16.81 6.29
CA LEU A 211 21.33 -16.75 6.52
C LEU A 211 21.81 -17.91 7.40
N ASN A 212 21.08 -18.21 8.47
CA ASN A 212 21.43 -19.31 9.36
C ASN A 212 21.30 -20.69 8.70
N SER A 213 20.32 -20.87 7.81
CA SER A 213 20.16 -22.12 7.05
C SER A 213 21.24 -22.37 6.00
N MET A 214 22.03 -21.35 5.61
CA MET A 214 23.16 -21.50 4.69
C MET A 214 24.47 -21.86 5.41
N ASN A 215 24.53 -21.66 6.73
CA ASN A 215 25.69 -21.95 7.57
C ASN A 215 25.63 -23.35 8.22
N HIS A 216 24.65 -24.16 7.83
CA HIS A 216 24.45 -25.56 8.20
C HIS A 216 24.33 -26.41 6.94
#